data_AF-A0A3E2CBH2-F1
#
_entry.id   AF-A0A3E2CBH2-F1
#
_cell.length_a   1.000
_cell.length_b   1.000
_cell.length_c   1.000
_cell.angle_alpha   90.00
_cell.angle_beta   90.00
_cell.angle_gamma   90.00
#
_symmetry.space_group_name_H-M   'P 1'
#
loop_
_entity.id
_entity.type
_entity.pdbx_description
1 polymer ?
#
loop_
_entity_poly.entity_id
_entity_poly.type
_entity_poly.pdbx_seq_one_letter_code
_entity_poly.pdbx_strand_id
1 'polypeptide(L)' 'MTVKIGINGFGRIGRLAFRRIFELQARGGQAGDIEVAAINDLTTPSMLAYLLKYDSTHGT' A
#
# COMPACT_ATOMS: atom_id res chain seq x y z
N MET A 1 -7.92 12.59 12.75
CA MET A 1 -6.88 11.85 13.51
C MET A 1 -6.51 10.67 12.64
N THR A 2 -5.26 10.58 12.18
CA THR A 2 -4.91 9.60 11.14
C THR A 2 -4.75 8.19 11.73
N VAL A 3 -5.49 7.23 11.18
CA VAL A 3 -5.33 5.80 11.50
C VAL A 3 -4.05 5.29 10.83
N LYS A 4 -3.10 4.80 11.63
CA LYS A 4 -1.82 4.27 11.14
C LYS A 4 -1.91 2.75 11.01
N ILE A 5 -1.62 2.24 9.81
CA ILE A 5 -1.72 0.82 9.48
C ILE A 5 -0.33 0.22 9.26
N GLY A 6 -0.09 -0.95 9.86
CA GLY A 6 0.98 -1.85 9.46
C GLY A 6 0.44 -2.94 8.52
N ILE A 7 1.12 -3.19 7.40
CA ILE A 7 0.79 -4.31 6.50
C ILE A 7 1.77 -5.45 6.76
N ASN A 8 1.27 -6.59 7.22
CA ASN A 8 2.07 -7.81 7.41
C ASN A 8 1.81 -8.78 6.25
N GLY A 9 2.78 -8.90 5.34
CA GLY A 9 2.69 -9.60 4.06
C GLY A 9 2.37 -8.65 2.90
N PHE A 10 3.38 -8.36 2.07
CA PHE A 10 3.29 -7.45 0.92
C PHE A 10 3.17 -8.18 -0.42
N GLY A 11 2.45 -9.30 -0.39
CA GLY A 11 2.00 -10.02 -1.57
C GLY A 11 0.91 -9.29 -2.36
N ARG A 12 0.14 -10.01 -3.18
CA ARG A 12 -0.88 -9.42 -4.06
C ARG A 12 -1.88 -8.53 -3.30
N ILE A 13 -2.48 -9.03 -2.23
CA ILE A 13 -3.48 -8.27 -1.46
C ILE A 13 -2.84 -7.12 -0.69
N GLY A 14 -1.66 -7.31 -0.10
CA GLY A 14 -0.94 -6.25 0.61
C GLY A 14 -0.65 -5.04 -0.29
N ARG A 15 -0.22 -5.28 -1.54
CA ARG A 15 0.02 -4.20 -2.51
C ARG A 15 -1.25 -3.51 -2.97
N LEU A 16 -2.35 -4.26 -3.18
CA LEU A 16 -3.64 -3.67 -3.55
C LEU A 16 -4.23 -2.84 -2.40
N ALA A 17 -4.11 -3.32 -1.16
CA ALA A 17 -4.50 -2.56 0.02
C ALA A 17 -3.69 -1.26 0.14
N PHE A 18 -2.37 -1.32 -0.07
CA PHE A 18 -1.53 -0.13 -0.09
C PHE A 18 -1.95 0.87 -1.18
N ARG A 19 -2.13 0.41 -2.43
CA ARG A 19 -2.60 1.26 -3.54
C ARG A 19 -3.92 1.94 -3.19
N ARG A 20 -4.87 1.20 -2.61
CA ARG A 20 -6.17 1.75 -2.22
C ARG A 20 -6.07 2.77 -1.09
N ILE A 21 -5.28 2.50 -0.05
CA ILE A 21 -5.05 3.46 1.05
C ILE A 21 -4.41 4.74 0.50
N PHE A 22 -3.42 4.60 -0.38
CA PHE A 22 -2.78 5.74 -1.03
C PHE A 22 -3.76 6.59 -1.85
N GLU A 23 -4.67 5.97 -2.59
CA GLU A 23 -5.76 6.69 -3.28
C GLU A 23 -6.70 7.41 -2.31
N LEU A 24 -7.04 6.79 -1.18
CA LEU A 24 -7.92 7.39 -0.17
C LEU A 24 -7.26 8.61 0.48
N GLN A 25 -5.97 8.53 0.79
CA GLN A 25 -5.18 9.66 1.28
C GLN A 25 -5.24 10.84 0.30
N ALA A 26 -5.06 10.58 -1.00
CA ALA A 26 -5.11 11.61 -2.04
C ALA A 26 -6.51 12.25 -2.20
N ARG A 27 -7.60 11.52 -1.91
CA ARG A 27 -8.97 12.05 -1.95
C ARG A 27 -9.30 12.98 -0.77
N GLY A 28 -8.61 12.83 0.35
CA GLY A 28 -8.83 13.64 1.55
C GLY A 28 -10.18 13.39 2.25
N GLY A 29 -10.57 14.33 3.10
CA GLY A 29 -11.75 14.20 3.97
C GLY A 29 -11.60 13.08 5.00
N GLN A 30 -12.72 12.64 5.58
CA GLN A 30 -12.71 11.58 6.60
C GLN A 30 -12.14 10.25 6.08
N ALA A 31 -12.24 9.99 4.77
CA ALA A 31 -11.68 8.80 4.16
C ALA A 31 -10.15 8.87 4.00
N GLY A 32 -9.55 10.06 4.02
CA GLY A 32 -8.11 10.29 3.93
C GLY A 32 -7.37 10.20 5.27
N ASP A 33 -8.10 10.07 6.39
CA ASP A 33 -7.53 9.91 7.75
C ASP A 33 -7.00 8.47 7.98
N ILE A 34 -6.27 7.92 7.00
CA ILE A 34 -5.66 6.58 7.04
C ILE A 34 -4.33 6.60 6.32
N GLU A 35 -3.27 5.99 6.87
CA GLU A 35 -1.97 5.89 6.23
C GLU A 35 -1.27 4.56 6.53
N VAL A 36 -0.42 4.09 5.61
CA VAL A 36 0.45 2.93 5.87
C VAL A 36 1.74 3.41 6.53
N ALA A 37 1.95 3.04 7.79
CA ALA A 37 3.11 3.44 8.57
C ALA A 37 4.29 2.46 8.42
N ALA A 38 4.00 1.17 8.20
CA ALA A 38 5.03 0.14 8.05
C ALA A 38 4.55 -1.02 7.19
N ILE A 39 5.52 -1.70 6.55
CA ILE A 39 5.31 -2.94 5.79
C ILE A 39 6.32 -3.97 6.31
N ASN A 40 5.84 -5.17 6.61
CA ASN A 40 6.69 -6.33 6.93
C ASN A 40 6.49 -7.41 5.86
N ASP A 41 7.59 -7.88 5.27
CA ASP A 41 7.64 -8.99 4.31
C ASP A 41 9.04 -9.61 4.30
N LEU A 42 9.17 -10.83 3.74
CA LEU A 42 10.46 -11.54 3.63
C LEU A 42 11.26 -11.11 2.39
N THR A 43 10.60 -10.46 1.43
CA THR A 43 11.19 -10.03 0.15
C THR A 43 11.98 -8.73 0.30
N THR A 44 12.98 -8.52 -0.55
CA THR A 44 13.76 -7.27 -0.54
C THR A 44 12.89 -6.05 -0.90
N PRO A 45 13.13 -4.87 -0.27
CA PRO A 45 12.35 -3.67 -0.56
C PRO A 45 12.39 -3.24 -2.04
N SER A 46 13.51 -3.44 -2.73
CA SER A 46 13.64 -3.12 -4.16
C SER A 46 12.70 -3.95 -5.03
N MET A 47 12.57 -5.25 -4.73
CA MET A 47 11.65 -6.13 -5.44
C MET A 47 10.19 -5.82 -5.10
N LEU A 48 9.89 -5.52 -3.83
CA LEU A 48 8.56 -5.08 -3.42
C LEU A 48 8.15 -3.77 -4.11
N ALA A 49 9.07 -2.81 -4.24
CA ALA A 49 8.84 -1.56 -4.96
C ALA A 49 8.60 -1.80 -6.45
N TYR A 50 9.37 -2.70 -7.08
CA TYR A 50 9.15 -3.10 -8.47
C TYR A 50 7.76 -3.70 -8.68
N LEU A 51 7.36 -4.65 -7.84
CA LEU A 51 6.04 -5.30 -7.89
C LEU A 51 4.89 -4.37 -7.50
N LEU A 52 5.16 -3.34 -6.70
CA LEU A 52 4.20 -2.28 -6.43
C LEU A 52 4.05 -1.37 -7.64
N LYS A 53 5.14 -1.06 -8.36
CA LYS A 53 5.10 -0.20 -9.56
C LYS A 53 4.45 -0.89 -10.75
N TYR A 54 4.78 -2.15 -11.01
CA TYR A 54 4.30 -2.88 -12.18
C TYR A 54 3.43 -4.06 -11.77
N ASP A 55 2.13 -3.99 -12.10
CA ASP A 55 1.17 -5.09 -11.89
C ASP A 55 0.55 -5.50 -13.23
N SER A 56 0.58 -6.79 -13.56
CA SER A 56 0.06 -7.29 -14.84
C SER A 56 -1.47 -7.18 -14.96
N THR A 57 -2.20 -7.10 -13.85
CA THR A 57 -3.66 -6.95 -13.85
C THR A 57 -4.09 -5.48 -13.74
N HIS A 58 -3.40 -4.69 -12.91
CA HIS A 58 -3.80 -3.32 -12.58
C HIS A 58 -2.95 -2.23 -13.23
N GLY A 59 -1.96 -2.62 -14.04
CA GLY A 59 -1.10 -1.68 -14.75
C GLY A 59 -0.04 -1.03 -13.86
N THR A 60 0.39 0.15 -14.28
CA THR A 60 1.44 0.94 -13.62
C THR A 60 0.84 2.07 -12.81
#